data_AF-A0A6B0CHA0-F1
#
_entry.id   AF-A0A6B0CHA0-F1
#
_cell.length_a   1.000
_cell.length_b   1.000
_cell.length_c   1.000
_cell.angle_alpha   90.00
_cell.angle_beta   90.00
_cell.angle_gamma   90.00
#
_symmetry.space_group_name_H-M   'P 1'
#
loop_
_entity.id
_entity.type
_entity.pdbx_description
1 polymer ?
#
loop_
_entity_poly.entity_id
_entity_poly.type
_entity_poly.pdbx_seq_one_letter_code
_entity_poly.pdbx_strand_id
1 'polypeptide(L)'
;TWENQQTDYPSCGPDMPEYEPRGCPRGASFSWYEYSPLRIKYPYIRGKLWDLWTEALEENYGNRVAAWASIVENEDKAKQYKQARGMGGHVRSNWKDVTEIIAAQLLYTIKKYGPDRIAGFTPIPAMSMISYAAGARFINLLGGEMLSFYDWYADLPPASPQIWGEQTDVPESSDWYNASYIIMWGSNVPLTRTPDAHFMTEVRYKGTKVISVAPDYAENVKFADNWLAPNPGSDAAIAQAMTHVILQEHYVNQPNERFINYAKQYTDMPFLIMLDEDENGYKAGRFLRASDLGQTTEQGEWKPVIHDAISDSLVVPNGTMGQRWEEGKKWNLKLETEDGSKINPTLSMAEGGYELETIQFPYFDSDGDGIFNRPIPTRQVTLANGDKVRIATIFDLMA
;
A
#
# COMPACT_ATOMS: atom_id res chain seq x y z
N THR A 1 26.21 -24.40 -16.53
CA THR A 1 26.75 -23.47 -15.52
C THR A 1 26.04 -23.75 -14.21
N TRP A 2 26.56 -23.26 -13.08
CA TRP A 2 25.97 -23.39 -11.75
C TRP A 2 26.29 -22.13 -10.95
N GLU A 3 25.55 -21.90 -9.87
CA GLU A 3 25.71 -20.77 -8.95
C GLU A 3 25.72 -21.26 -7.49
N ASN A 4 26.45 -20.55 -6.65
CA ASN A 4 26.41 -20.68 -5.19
C ASN A 4 26.12 -19.30 -4.59
N GLN A 5 25.51 -19.28 -3.42
CA GLN A 5 25.27 -18.05 -2.66
C GLN A 5 26.59 -17.42 -2.20
N GLN A 6 26.59 -16.08 -2.15
CA GLN A 6 27.61 -15.32 -1.44
C GLN A 6 27.32 -15.31 0.06
N THR A 7 28.36 -15.18 0.87
CA THR A 7 28.27 -15.22 2.34
C THR A 7 29.01 -14.06 3.00
N ASP A 8 29.35 -13.02 2.24
CA ASP A 8 30.18 -11.88 2.66
C ASP A 8 29.35 -10.60 2.88
N TYR A 9 28.06 -10.76 3.21
CA TYR A 9 27.22 -9.64 3.63
C TYR A 9 27.83 -8.92 4.85
N PRO A 10 27.72 -7.59 4.96
CA PRO A 10 28.11 -6.88 6.17
C PRO A 10 27.41 -7.45 7.40
N SER A 11 28.15 -7.62 8.49
CA SER A 11 27.66 -8.25 9.70
C SER A 11 26.52 -7.45 10.35
N CYS A 12 25.52 -8.15 10.88
CA CYS A 12 24.43 -7.59 11.70
C CYS A 12 24.88 -7.19 13.12
N GLY A 13 26.10 -7.54 13.53
CA GLY A 13 26.62 -7.35 14.87
C GLY A 13 26.46 -8.60 15.76
N PRO A 14 27.06 -8.61 16.97
CA PRO A 14 27.22 -9.82 17.76
C PRO A 14 25.94 -10.39 18.37
N ASP A 15 24.88 -9.57 18.48
CA ASP A 15 23.63 -9.93 19.17
C ASP A 15 22.50 -10.33 18.22
N MET A 16 22.78 -10.44 16.91
CA MET A 16 21.82 -10.81 15.88
C MET A 16 22.41 -11.88 14.95
N PRO A 17 21.59 -12.80 14.42
CA PRO A 17 22.02 -13.69 13.35
C PRO A 17 22.46 -12.93 12.10
N GLU A 18 23.35 -13.54 11.32
CA GLU A 18 23.81 -12.98 10.07
C GLU A 18 22.83 -13.27 8.92
N TYR A 19 22.85 -12.43 7.89
CA TYR A 19 22.03 -12.64 6.68
C TYR A 19 22.49 -13.81 5.80
N GLU A 20 23.75 -14.22 5.90
CA GLU A 20 24.29 -15.29 5.06
C GLU A 20 23.61 -16.64 5.36
N PRO A 21 23.40 -17.52 4.36
CA PRO A 21 23.77 -17.38 2.94
C PRO A 21 22.63 -16.81 2.06
N ARG A 22 21.45 -16.50 2.62
CA ARG A 22 20.22 -16.24 1.85
C ARG A 22 19.97 -17.33 0.78
N GLY A 23 19.43 -16.92 -0.38
CA GLY A 23 19.12 -17.80 -1.50
C GLY A 23 17.79 -18.55 -1.35
N CYS A 24 17.41 -19.24 -2.41
CA CYS A 24 16.24 -20.11 -2.44
C CYS A 24 16.37 -21.14 -3.56
N PRO A 25 15.56 -22.22 -3.56
CA PRO A 25 15.61 -23.24 -4.61
C PRO A 25 15.38 -22.69 -6.02
N ARG A 26 14.61 -21.61 -6.15
CA ARG A 26 14.32 -20.97 -7.44
C ARG A 26 15.58 -20.30 -8.00
N GLY A 27 16.27 -19.50 -7.17
CA GLY A 27 17.53 -18.86 -7.53
C GLY A 27 18.63 -19.86 -7.87
N ALA A 28 18.75 -20.95 -7.09
CA ALA A 28 19.76 -21.99 -7.32
C ALA A 28 19.57 -22.79 -8.63
N SER A 29 18.42 -22.64 -9.30
CA SER A 29 18.12 -23.30 -10.58
C SER A 29 18.27 -22.38 -11.79
N PHE A 30 18.65 -21.11 -11.59
CA PHE A 30 18.57 -20.09 -12.63
C PHE A 30 19.54 -20.34 -13.79
N SER A 31 20.75 -20.85 -13.52
CA SER A 31 21.74 -21.24 -14.53
C SER A 31 21.21 -22.19 -15.61
N TRP A 32 20.15 -22.95 -15.33
CA TRP A 32 19.47 -23.78 -16.33
C TRP A 32 19.04 -22.98 -17.56
N TYR A 33 18.54 -21.76 -17.38
CA TYR A 33 17.99 -20.93 -18.46
C TYR A 33 19.02 -20.45 -19.47
N GLU A 34 20.32 -20.49 -19.17
CA GLU A 34 21.36 -19.96 -20.06
C GLU A 34 21.42 -20.73 -21.38
N TYR A 35 21.31 -22.05 -21.31
CA TYR A 35 21.42 -22.96 -22.47
C TYR A 35 20.20 -23.86 -22.63
N SER A 36 19.13 -23.65 -21.85
CA SER A 36 17.91 -24.45 -21.95
C SER A 36 17.26 -24.35 -23.34
N PRO A 37 16.44 -25.34 -23.73
CA PRO A 37 15.64 -25.26 -24.96
C PRO A 37 14.66 -24.08 -24.96
N LEU A 38 14.41 -23.43 -23.82
CA LEU A 38 13.53 -22.27 -23.70
C LEU A 38 14.25 -20.93 -23.93
N ARG A 39 15.58 -20.91 -24.03
CA ARG A 39 16.33 -19.66 -24.22
C ARG A 39 15.93 -18.97 -25.52
N ILE A 40 15.50 -17.71 -25.43
CA ILE A 40 15.33 -16.84 -26.59
C ILE A 40 16.71 -16.43 -27.11
N LYS A 41 17.08 -16.93 -28.30
CA LYS A 41 18.42 -16.76 -28.91
C LYS A 41 18.49 -15.65 -29.95
N TYR A 42 17.37 -15.34 -30.60
CA TYR A 42 17.28 -14.40 -31.71
C TYR A 42 16.05 -13.51 -31.53
N PRO A 43 15.99 -12.35 -32.19
CA PRO A 43 14.71 -11.68 -32.38
C PRO A 43 13.79 -12.54 -33.25
N TYR A 44 12.53 -12.59 -32.85
CA TYR A 44 11.48 -13.34 -33.53
C TYR A 44 10.31 -12.41 -33.86
N ILE A 45 9.66 -12.67 -34.98
CA ILE A 45 8.44 -11.97 -35.40
C ILE A 45 7.41 -13.02 -35.85
N ARG A 46 6.11 -12.72 -35.71
CA ARG A 46 5.05 -13.60 -36.24
C ARG A 46 5.17 -13.64 -37.77
N GLY A 47 5.29 -14.82 -38.37
CA GLY A 47 5.48 -14.96 -39.83
C GLY A 47 4.43 -14.20 -40.65
N LYS A 48 3.15 -14.29 -40.25
CA LYS A 48 2.07 -13.52 -40.89
C LYS A 48 2.26 -12.00 -40.85
N LEU A 49 2.84 -11.46 -39.77
CA LEU A 49 3.16 -10.04 -39.72
C LEU A 49 4.38 -9.71 -40.59
N TRP A 50 5.37 -10.61 -40.62
CA TRP A 50 6.56 -10.45 -41.43
C TRP A 50 6.24 -10.40 -42.93
N ASP A 51 5.42 -11.33 -43.42
CA ASP A 51 4.99 -11.38 -44.82
C ASP A 51 4.31 -10.06 -45.24
N LEU A 52 3.34 -9.60 -44.43
CA LEU A 52 2.65 -8.33 -44.63
C LEU A 52 3.60 -7.14 -44.59
N TRP A 53 4.59 -7.16 -43.69
CA TRP A 53 5.58 -6.09 -43.55
C TRP A 53 6.50 -5.99 -44.77
N THR A 54 7.01 -7.12 -45.27
CA THR A 54 7.89 -7.13 -46.44
C THR A 54 7.16 -6.71 -47.70
N GLU A 55 5.94 -7.19 -47.92
CA GLU A 55 5.10 -6.78 -49.06
C GLU A 55 4.78 -5.28 -49.00
N ALA A 56 4.36 -4.78 -47.83
CA ALA A 56 4.05 -3.36 -47.65
C ALA A 56 5.28 -2.46 -47.85
N LEU A 57 6.49 -2.92 -47.47
CA LEU A 57 7.71 -2.16 -47.72
C LEU A 57 8.02 -2.04 -49.21
N GLU A 58 7.81 -3.09 -49.98
CA GLU A 58 7.99 -3.07 -51.45
C GLU A 58 6.95 -2.14 -52.10
N GLU A 59 5.68 -2.29 -51.75
CA GLU A 59 4.56 -1.47 -52.27
C GLU A 59 4.74 0.03 -51.96
N ASN A 60 5.38 0.36 -50.84
CA ASN A 60 5.59 1.73 -50.39
C ASN A 60 7.02 2.24 -50.64
N TYR A 61 7.77 1.62 -51.57
CA TYR A 61 9.11 2.05 -51.98
C TYR A 61 10.08 2.25 -50.80
N GLY A 62 9.98 1.40 -49.78
CA GLY A 62 10.78 1.46 -48.56
C GLY A 62 10.36 2.51 -47.53
N ASN A 63 9.26 3.24 -47.72
CA ASN A 63 8.75 4.15 -46.69
C ASN A 63 8.12 3.34 -45.53
N ARG A 64 8.87 3.20 -44.44
CA ARG A 64 8.48 2.37 -43.28
C ARG A 64 7.17 2.80 -42.62
N VAL A 65 6.95 4.10 -42.45
CA VAL A 65 5.74 4.62 -41.79
C VAL A 65 4.52 4.43 -42.68
N ALA A 66 4.66 4.65 -44.00
CA ALA A 66 3.58 4.39 -44.96
C ALA A 66 3.30 2.88 -45.11
N ALA A 67 4.34 2.05 -45.11
CA ALA A 67 4.21 0.60 -45.12
C ALA A 67 3.40 0.10 -43.90
N TRP A 68 3.74 0.55 -42.70
CA TRP A 68 2.96 0.21 -41.51
C TRP A 68 1.51 0.72 -41.59
N ALA A 69 1.30 1.96 -42.07
CA ALA A 69 -0.03 2.52 -42.28
C ALA A 69 -0.89 1.61 -43.19
N SER A 70 -0.33 1.15 -44.30
CA SER A 70 -1.03 0.27 -45.26
C SER A 70 -1.47 -1.08 -44.67
N ILE A 71 -0.80 -1.55 -43.61
CA ILE A 71 -1.14 -2.79 -42.89
C ILE A 71 -2.21 -2.51 -41.84
N VAL A 72 -1.97 -1.52 -40.97
CA VAL A 72 -2.81 -1.30 -39.78
C VAL A 72 -4.14 -0.64 -40.10
N GLU A 73 -4.23 0.11 -41.19
CA GLU A 73 -5.47 0.75 -41.65
C GLU A 73 -6.36 -0.18 -42.48
N ASN A 74 -5.81 -1.30 -42.96
CA ASN A 74 -6.58 -2.33 -43.63
C ASN A 74 -7.06 -3.37 -42.61
N GLU A 75 -8.38 -3.44 -42.38
CA GLU A 75 -8.96 -4.34 -41.37
C GLU A 75 -8.63 -5.81 -41.62
N ASP A 76 -8.63 -6.26 -42.87
CA ASP A 76 -8.31 -7.64 -43.23
C ASP A 76 -6.84 -7.96 -42.93
N LYS A 77 -5.90 -7.10 -43.38
CA LYS A 77 -4.46 -7.26 -43.08
C LYS A 77 -4.21 -7.23 -41.57
N ALA A 78 -4.85 -6.30 -40.84
CA ALA A 78 -4.72 -6.20 -39.39
C ALA A 78 -5.26 -7.44 -38.67
N LYS A 79 -6.41 -7.97 -39.10
CA LYS A 79 -7.02 -9.17 -38.55
C LYS A 79 -6.14 -10.41 -38.73
N GLN A 80 -5.50 -10.56 -39.89
CA GLN A 80 -4.64 -11.70 -40.21
C GLN A 80 -3.54 -11.93 -39.17
N TYR A 81 -2.75 -10.90 -38.84
CA TYR A 81 -1.66 -11.08 -37.86
C TYR A 81 -2.15 -11.08 -36.41
N LYS A 82 -3.24 -10.35 -36.09
CA LYS A 82 -3.81 -10.29 -34.73
C LYS A 82 -4.41 -11.64 -34.31
N GLN A 83 -5.14 -12.32 -35.19
CA GLN A 83 -5.72 -13.64 -34.90
C GLN A 83 -4.67 -14.76 -34.80
N ALA A 84 -3.47 -14.53 -35.34
CA ALA A 84 -2.35 -15.47 -35.20
C ALA A 84 -1.61 -15.35 -33.85
N ARG A 85 -2.00 -14.44 -32.95
CA ARG A 85 -1.40 -14.32 -31.60
C ARG A 85 -1.72 -15.58 -30.77
N GLY A 86 -0.70 -16.19 -30.16
CA GLY A 86 -0.84 -17.43 -29.40
C GLY A 86 -0.84 -18.72 -30.22
N MET A 87 -0.81 -18.64 -31.56
CA MET A 87 -0.98 -19.80 -32.46
C MET A 87 0.34 -20.34 -33.07
N GLY A 88 1.50 -20.01 -32.49
CA GLY A 88 2.81 -20.39 -33.05
C GLY A 88 3.15 -19.67 -34.36
N GLY A 89 4.11 -20.19 -35.14
CA GLY A 89 4.51 -19.57 -36.42
C GLY A 89 5.40 -18.33 -36.26
N HIS A 90 6.28 -18.31 -35.27
CA HIS A 90 7.36 -17.31 -35.22
C HIS A 90 8.44 -17.67 -36.24
N VAL A 91 8.96 -16.65 -36.92
CA VAL A 91 10.13 -16.77 -37.79
C VAL A 91 11.29 -16.01 -37.15
N ARG A 92 12.51 -16.54 -37.33
CA ARG A 92 13.73 -15.85 -36.92
C ARG A 92 13.88 -14.58 -37.76
N SER A 93 14.27 -13.49 -37.12
CA SER A 93 14.62 -12.22 -37.78
C SER A 93 16.01 -11.74 -37.31
N ASN A 94 16.36 -10.50 -37.61
CA ASN A 94 17.54 -9.81 -37.10
C ASN A 94 17.13 -8.50 -36.40
N TRP A 95 18.05 -7.93 -35.61
CA TRP A 95 17.77 -6.73 -34.82
C TRP A 95 17.38 -5.53 -35.66
N LYS A 96 18.01 -5.33 -36.82
CA LYS A 96 17.70 -4.22 -37.72
C LYS A 96 16.24 -4.29 -38.17
N ASP A 97 15.82 -5.45 -38.68
CA ASP A 97 14.47 -5.61 -39.23
C ASP A 97 13.37 -5.43 -38.18
N VAL A 98 13.53 -6.02 -36.97
CA VAL A 98 12.52 -5.86 -35.92
C VAL A 98 12.50 -4.46 -35.33
N THR A 99 13.64 -3.79 -35.23
CA THR A 99 13.69 -2.41 -34.72
C THR A 99 13.11 -1.42 -35.73
N GLU A 100 13.28 -1.64 -37.04
CA GLU A 100 12.65 -0.81 -38.08
C GLU A 100 11.11 -0.87 -38.03
N ILE A 101 10.51 -2.06 -37.93
CA ILE A 101 9.04 -2.18 -37.83
C ILE A 101 8.52 -1.63 -36.49
N ILE A 102 9.25 -1.81 -35.38
CA ILE A 102 8.88 -1.22 -34.08
C ILE A 102 8.90 0.30 -34.17
N ALA A 103 9.97 0.91 -34.70
CA ALA A 103 10.07 2.36 -34.85
C ALA A 103 8.96 2.91 -35.77
N ALA A 104 8.65 2.22 -36.88
CA ALA A 104 7.57 2.60 -37.78
C ALA A 104 6.19 2.61 -37.09
N GLN A 105 5.91 1.56 -36.31
CA GLN A 105 4.69 1.42 -35.50
C GLN A 105 4.55 2.57 -34.50
N LEU A 106 5.63 2.88 -33.76
CA LEU A 106 5.65 3.94 -32.77
C LEU A 106 5.42 5.31 -33.42
N LEU A 107 6.20 5.64 -34.46
CA LEU A 107 6.11 6.92 -35.15
C LEU A 107 4.73 7.15 -35.80
N TYR A 108 4.18 6.12 -36.44
CA TYR A 108 2.83 6.18 -37.01
C TYR A 108 1.78 6.44 -35.92
N THR A 109 1.84 5.69 -34.83
CA THR A 109 0.84 5.78 -33.75
C THR A 109 0.89 7.15 -33.08
N ILE A 110 2.10 7.64 -32.75
CA ILE A 110 2.32 8.98 -32.20
C ILE A 110 1.75 10.04 -33.14
N LYS A 111 2.08 9.97 -34.44
CA LYS A 111 1.64 10.96 -35.43
C LYS A 111 0.12 10.96 -35.64
N LYS A 112 -0.52 9.79 -35.64
CA LYS A 112 -1.94 9.66 -35.98
C LYS A 112 -2.88 9.81 -34.78
N TYR A 113 -2.50 9.28 -33.62
CA TYR A 113 -3.38 9.15 -32.46
C TYR A 113 -2.88 9.86 -31.20
N GLY A 114 -1.59 10.20 -31.15
CA GLY A 114 -0.95 10.76 -29.96
C GLY A 114 -0.02 9.76 -29.27
N PRO A 115 0.94 10.25 -28.47
CA PRO A 115 1.94 9.42 -27.83
C PRO A 115 1.39 8.56 -26.68
N ASP A 116 0.30 8.98 -26.04
CA ASP A 116 -0.42 8.24 -24.99
C ASP A 116 -1.11 6.95 -25.49
N ARG A 117 -1.10 6.68 -26.81
CA ARG A 117 -1.50 5.38 -27.39
C ARG A 117 -0.36 4.36 -27.42
N ILE A 118 0.82 4.75 -26.91
CA ILE A 118 1.94 3.87 -26.63
C ILE A 118 2.00 3.64 -25.12
N ALA A 119 2.00 2.39 -24.71
CA ALA A 119 2.14 2.03 -23.30
C ALA A 119 3.28 1.02 -23.08
N GLY A 120 3.95 1.14 -21.94
CA GLY A 120 4.95 0.20 -21.45
C GLY A 120 4.53 -0.42 -20.12
N PHE A 121 4.63 -1.75 -20.01
CA PHE A 121 4.47 -2.47 -18.75
C PHE A 121 5.78 -3.16 -18.38
N THR A 122 6.40 -2.71 -17.30
CA THR A 122 7.54 -3.39 -16.67
C THR A 122 7.43 -3.17 -15.17
N PRO A 123 7.39 -4.22 -14.33
CA PRO A 123 7.15 -4.09 -12.90
C PRO A 123 8.45 -4.02 -12.10
N ILE A 124 8.34 -3.72 -10.79
CA ILE A 124 9.36 -3.89 -9.74
C ILE A 124 10.77 -3.38 -10.14
N PRO A 125 11.05 -2.06 -10.09
CA PRO A 125 12.38 -1.53 -10.41
C PRO A 125 13.47 -2.02 -9.44
N ALA A 126 13.14 -2.32 -8.19
CA ALA A 126 14.10 -2.71 -7.15
C ALA A 126 14.90 -3.99 -7.49
N MET A 127 14.34 -4.92 -8.26
CA MET A 127 15.03 -6.17 -8.63
C MET A 127 16.10 -5.97 -9.72
N SER A 128 15.96 -4.94 -10.56
CA SER A 128 16.88 -4.63 -11.66
C SER A 128 16.67 -3.21 -12.20
N MET A 129 17.19 -2.22 -11.50
CA MET A 129 16.87 -0.80 -11.70
C MET A 129 17.12 -0.31 -13.13
N ILE A 130 18.27 -0.66 -13.71
CA ILE A 130 18.64 -0.22 -15.07
C ILE A 130 17.81 -0.94 -16.13
N SER A 131 17.51 -2.23 -15.95
CA SER A 131 16.64 -2.98 -16.87
C SER A 131 15.23 -2.39 -16.92
N TYR A 132 14.67 -2.00 -15.77
CA TYR A 132 13.41 -1.26 -15.69
C TYR A 132 13.52 0.10 -16.39
N ALA A 133 14.56 0.88 -16.03
CA ALA A 133 14.74 2.25 -16.51
C ALA A 133 14.95 2.33 -18.02
N ALA A 134 15.53 1.31 -18.66
CA ALA A 134 15.74 1.28 -20.10
C ALA A 134 14.44 1.44 -20.89
N GLY A 135 13.44 0.61 -20.59
CA GLY A 135 12.11 0.69 -21.22
C GLY A 135 11.35 1.93 -20.77
N ALA A 136 11.33 2.20 -19.47
CA ALA A 136 10.58 3.32 -18.90
C ALA A 136 11.05 4.68 -19.43
N ARG A 137 12.36 4.89 -19.51
CA ARG A 137 12.94 6.12 -20.07
C ARG A 137 12.59 6.28 -21.54
N PHE A 138 12.65 5.20 -22.33
CA PHE A 138 12.31 5.26 -23.76
C PHE A 138 10.85 5.66 -23.98
N ILE A 139 9.91 5.01 -23.28
CA ILE A 139 8.47 5.31 -23.38
C ILE A 139 8.16 6.73 -22.90
N ASN A 140 8.71 7.15 -21.76
CA ASN A 140 8.51 8.51 -21.24
C ASN A 140 9.05 9.59 -22.19
N LEU A 141 10.20 9.38 -22.84
CA LEU A 141 10.75 10.32 -23.82
C LEU A 141 9.88 10.45 -25.09
N LEU A 142 9.12 9.41 -25.43
CA LEU A 142 8.13 9.46 -26.51
C LEU A 142 6.84 10.17 -26.09
N GLY A 143 6.63 10.40 -24.78
CA GLY A 143 5.37 10.87 -24.21
C GLY A 143 4.32 9.77 -24.04
N GLY A 144 4.72 8.49 -24.05
CA GLY A 144 3.83 7.36 -23.82
C GLY A 144 3.64 7.03 -22.34
N GLU A 145 2.70 6.13 -22.06
CA GLU A 145 2.25 5.80 -20.71
C GLU A 145 3.04 4.65 -20.09
N MET A 146 3.55 4.86 -18.88
CA MET A 146 4.13 3.81 -18.05
C MET A 146 3.08 3.29 -17.09
N LEU A 147 2.74 2.00 -17.21
CA LEU A 147 1.71 1.36 -16.40
C LEU A 147 2.24 1.01 -14.99
N SER A 148 1.40 1.23 -13.97
CA SER A 148 1.69 0.85 -12.58
C SER A 148 1.68 -0.67 -12.39
N PHE A 149 2.22 -1.12 -11.25
CA PHE A 149 2.34 -2.55 -10.94
C PHE A 149 1.94 -2.91 -9.50
N TYR A 150 2.19 -2.04 -8.52
CA TYR A 150 2.06 -2.40 -7.10
C TYR A 150 0.60 -2.50 -6.66
N ASP A 151 -0.21 -1.55 -7.12
CA ASP A 151 -1.67 -1.57 -7.08
C ASP A 151 -2.25 -2.72 -7.93
N TRP A 152 -1.73 -2.91 -9.15
CA TRP A 152 -2.21 -3.94 -10.08
C TRP A 152 -2.00 -5.37 -9.57
N TYR A 153 -0.88 -5.63 -8.89
CA TYR A 153 -0.58 -6.95 -8.30
C TYR A 153 -1.33 -7.21 -6.99
N ALA A 154 -2.06 -6.20 -6.48
CA ALA A 154 -2.63 -6.21 -5.13
C ALA A 154 -1.56 -6.41 -4.03
N ASP A 155 -0.32 -5.99 -4.31
CA ASP A 155 0.75 -5.93 -3.31
C ASP A 155 0.67 -4.63 -2.50
N LEU A 156 0.15 -3.54 -3.09
CA LEU A 156 -0.18 -2.31 -2.37
C LEU A 156 -1.31 -2.59 -1.37
N PRO A 157 -1.08 -2.48 -0.05
CA PRO A 157 -2.15 -2.52 0.92
C PRO A 157 -2.77 -1.12 1.04
N PRO A 158 -4.01 -0.85 0.54
CA PRO A 158 -4.57 0.50 0.57
C PRO A 158 -4.70 1.08 1.99
N ALA A 159 -4.71 0.21 3.01
CA ALA A 159 -4.66 0.59 4.42
C ALA A 159 -3.39 1.38 4.78
N SER A 160 -2.23 1.13 4.17
CA SER A 160 -0.99 1.86 4.50
C SER A 160 -1.10 3.35 4.13
N PRO A 161 -1.49 3.72 2.88
CA PRO A 161 -1.79 5.11 2.56
C PRO A 161 -2.93 5.72 3.40
N GLN A 162 -3.95 4.94 3.77
CA GLN A 162 -5.07 5.43 4.58
C GLN A 162 -4.65 5.80 6.01
N ILE A 163 -3.80 5.00 6.65
CA ILE A 163 -3.39 5.17 8.04
C ILE A 163 -2.17 6.09 8.18
N TRP A 164 -1.16 5.93 7.31
CA TRP A 164 0.13 6.60 7.45
C TRP A 164 0.46 7.59 6.33
N GLY A 165 -0.33 7.64 5.25
CA GLY A 165 0.02 8.43 4.07
C GLY A 165 1.29 7.94 3.37
N GLU A 166 1.66 6.67 3.57
CA GLU A 166 2.86 6.01 3.04
C GLU A 166 2.45 4.85 2.12
N GLN A 167 3.15 4.66 1.00
CA GLN A 167 2.89 3.57 0.07
C GLN A 167 3.05 2.21 0.78
N THR A 168 4.25 1.94 1.29
CA THR A 168 4.58 0.78 2.14
C THR A 168 5.99 0.98 2.68
N ASP A 169 6.12 1.01 4.00
CA ASP A 169 7.40 0.87 4.69
C ASP A 169 7.23 -0.14 5.82
N VAL A 170 8.19 -1.05 5.98
CA VAL A 170 8.11 -2.21 6.88
C VAL A 170 9.47 -2.48 7.53
N PRO A 171 9.49 -3.06 8.74
CA PRO A 171 10.74 -3.48 9.35
C PRO A 171 11.47 -4.53 8.49
N GLU A 172 12.80 -4.47 8.47
CA GLU A 172 13.63 -5.50 7.86
C GLU A 172 13.50 -6.85 8.59
N SER A 173 13.91 -7.95 7.95
CA SER A 173 13.75 -9.27 8.56
C SER A 173 14.63 -9.51 9.78
N SER A 174 15.78 -8.84 9.87
CA SER A 174 16.63 -8.92 11.07
C SER A 174 15.90 -8.38 12.31
N ASP A 175 15.00 -7.41 12.14
CA ASP A 175 14.23 -6.84 13.25
C ASP A 175 13.18 -7.81 13.81
N TRP A 176 12.83 -8.88 13.07
CA TRP A 176 12.04 -9.98 13.64
C TRP A 176 12.74 -10.60 14.85
N TYR A 177 14.07 -10.55 14.90
CA TYR A 177 14.87 -11.05 16.02
C TYR A 177 14.76 -10.19 17.31
N ASN A 178 14.22 -8.98 17.19
CA ASN A 178 13.98 -8.08 18.31
C ASN A 178 12.58 -8.23 18.94
N ALA A 179 11.65 -8.88 18.23
CA ALA A 179 10.30 -9.12 18.73
C ALA A 179 10.25 -10.25 19.77
N SER A 180 9.47 -10.09 20.84
CA SER A 180 9.18 -11.14 21.82
C SER A 180 7.89 -11.93 21.53
N TYR A 181 7.07 -11.44 20.59
CA TYR A 181 5.84 -12.08 20.13
C TYR A 181 5.63 -11.78 18.64
N ILE A 182 5.38 -12.80 17.83
CA ILE A 182 5.18 -12.69 16.38
C ILE A 182 3.90 -13.43 15.98
N ILE A 183 3.09 -12.80 15.12
CA ILE A 183 1.95 -13.45 14.46
C ILE A 183 2.22 -13.47 12.96
N MET A 184 2.45 -14.66 12.40
CA MET A 184 2.50 -14.90 10.96
C MET A 184 1.07 -15.04 10.43
N TRP A 185 0.45 -13.92 10.06
CA TRP A 185 -0.93 -13.87 9.61
C TRP A 185 -1.00 -13.81 8.07
N GLY A 186 -1.53 -14.86 7.43
CA GLY A 186 -1.63 -14.92 5.96
C GLY A 186 -0.27 -14.89 5.22
N SER A 187 0.85 -15.07 5.94
CA SER A 187 2.21 -15.00 5.41
C SER A 187 2.92 -16.35 5.56
N ASN A 188 3.12 -17.03 4.44
CA ASN A 188 3.82 -18.32 4.40
C ASN A 188 5.35 -18.14 4.34
N VAL A 189 5.91 -17.63 5.44
CA VAL A 189 7.32 -17.18 5.56
C VAL A 189 8.35 -18.16 5.00
N PRO A 190 8.33 -19.48 5.31
CA PRO A 190 9.34 -20.41 4.78
C PRO A 190 9.33 -20.53 3.25
N LEU A 191 8.15 -20.43 2.63
CA LEU A 191 7.97 -20.59 1.19
C LEU A 191 8.22 -19.29 0.41
N THR A 192 7.61 -18.20 0.86
CA THR A 192 7.60 -16.92 0.12
C THR A 192 8.72 -15.97 0.55
N ARG A 193 9.27 -16.15 1.75
CA ARG A 193 10.38 -15.39 2.36
C ARG A 193 11.54 -16.32 2.74
N THR A 194 11.74 -17.40 1.98
CA THR A 194 12.78 -18.42 2.19
C THR A 194 14.15 -17.89 2.69
N PRO A 195 14.78 -16.89 2.04
CA PRO A 195 16.10 -16.42 2.48
C PRO A 195 16.11 -15.72 3.84
N ASP A 196 14.96 -15.27 4.33
CA ASP A 196 14.81 -14.51 5.58
C ASP A 196 14.18 -15.35 6.69
N ALA A 197 13.65 -16.53 6.36
CA ALA A 197 12.89 -17.38 7.29
C ALA A 197 13.70 -17.82 8.52
N HIS A 198 15.03 -17.85 8.42
CA HIS A 198 15.90 -18.24 9.53
C HIS A 198 15.73 -17.29 10.73
N PHE A 199 15.62 -15.97 10.53
CA PHE A 199 15.38 -15.01 11.63
C PHE A 199 14.13 -15.35 12.43
N MET A 200 13.04 -15.71 11.75
CA MET A 200 11.79 -16.15 12.40
C MET A 200 11.99 -17.46 13.17
N THR A 201 12.74 -18.43 12.64
CA THR A 201 12.97 -19.69 13.35
C THR A 201 13.95 -19.56 14.51
N GLU A 202 14.96 -18.70 14.38
CA GLU A 202 16.03 -18.52 15.35
C GLU A 202 15.60 -17.67 16.54
N VAL A 203 14.77 -16.64 16.32
CA VAL A 203 14.26 -15.80 17.41
C VAL A 203 13.44 -16.62 18.42
N ARG A 204 12.85 -17.73 18.01
CA ARG A 204 12.16 -18.67 18.93
C ARG A 204 13.10 -19.23 20.00
N TYR A 205 14.38 -19.42 19.69
CA TYR A 205 15.38 -19.83 20.69
C TYR A 205 15.70 -18.73 21.71
N LYS A 206 15.39 -17.47 21.40
CA LYS A 206 15.41 -16.32 22.32
C LYS A 206 14.16 -16.26 23.22
N GLY A 207 13.24 -17.22 23.09
CA GLY A 207 12.00 -17.30 23.87
C GLY A 207 10.80 -16.59 23.22
N THR A 208 10.95 -16.12 21.98
CA THR A 208 9.86 -15.46 21.25
C THR A 208 8.76 -16.44 20.88
N LYS A 209 7.53 -16.09 21.23
CA LYS A 209 6.34 -16.87 20.85
C LYS A 209 5.91 -16.53 19.43
N VAL A 210 5.66 -17.55 18.62
CA VAL A 210 5.24 -17.42 17.22
C VAL A 210 3.87 -18.07 17.04
N ILE A 211 2.93 -17.32 16.49
CA ILE A 211 1.58 -17.80 16.13
C ILE A 211 1.44 -17.82 14.63
N SER A 212 0.80 -18.84 14.06
CA SER A 212 0.38 -18.84 12.67
C SER A 212 -1.13 -18.68 12.57
N VAL A 213 -1.58 -17.75 11.73
CA VAL A 213 -2.98 -17.62 11.32
C VAL A 213 -3.05 -17.91 9.83
N ALA A 214 -3.57 -19.09 9.50
CA ALA A 214 -3.65 -19.61 8.14
C ALA A 214 -4.82 -20.60 8.02
N PRO A 215 -5.65 -20.54 6.96
CA PRO A 215 -6.80 -21.42 6.82
C PRO A 215 -6.42 -22.89 6.60
N ASP A 216 -5.28 -23.15 5.98
CA ASP A 216 -4.71 -24.47 5.73
C ASP A 216 -3.45 -24.73 6.57
N TYR A 217 -3.01 -25.99 6.62
CA TYR A 217 -1.77 -26.39 7.30
C TYR A 217 -0.53 -26.04 6.43
N ALA A 218 -0.34 -24.74 6.19
CA ALA A 218 0.74 -24.21 5.38
C ALA A 218 2.13 -24.39 6.03
N GLU A 219 3.20 -24.18 5.26
CA GLU A 219 4.57 -24.45 5.75
C GLU A 219 4.95 -23.63 6.99
N ASN A 220 4.47 -22.37 7.10
CA ASN A 220 4.68 -21.53 8.27
C ASN A 220 4.08 -22.12 9.56
N VAL A 221 2.99 -22.88 9.48
CA VAL A 221 2.32 -23.51 10.63
C VAL A 221 3.27 -24.47 11.35
N LYS A 222 4.13 -25.19 10.61
CA LYS A 222 5.11 -26.12 11.16
C LYS A 222 6.07 -25.47 12.17
N PHE A 223 6.33 -24.17 12.01
CA PHE A 223 7.28 -23.42 12.84
C PHE A 223 6.62 -22.57 13.93
N ALA A 224 5.29 -22.54 13.98
CA ALA A 224 4.55 -21.80 14.99
C ALA A 224 4.31 -22.64 16.25
N ASP A 225 4.16 -21.96 17.39
CA ASP A 225 3.82 -22.59 18.67
C ASP A 225 2.32 -22.90 18.75
N ASN A 226 1.49 -22.05 18.14
CA ASN A 226 0.05 -22.27 17.97
C ASN A 226 -0.39 -21.99 16.53
N TRP A 227 -1.47 -22.65 16.11
CA TRP A 227 -2.13 -22.45 14.82
C TRP A 227 -3.59 -22.06 15.02
N LEU A 228 -4.01 -20.96 14.39
CA LEU A 228 -5.39 -20.57 14.24
C LEU A 228 -5.80 -20.71 12.77
N ALA A 229 -6.89 -21.43 12.51
CA ALA A 229 -7.37 -21.75 11.18
C ALA A 229 -8.75 -21.12 10.90
N PRO A 230 -8.82 -19.80 10.63
CA PRO A 230 -10.08 -19.18 10.25
C PRO A 230 -10.57 -19.61 8.88
N ASN A 231 -11.85 -19.37 8.61
CA ASN A 231 -12.34 -19.41 7.23
C ASN A 231 -11.60 -18.36 6.39
N PRO A 232 -11.15 -18.67 5.16
CA PRO A 232 -10.48 -17.70 4.30
C PRO A 232 -11.29 -16.40 4.15
N GLY A 233 -10.66 -15.26 4.39
CA GLY A 233 -11.29 -13.94 4.25
C GLY A 233 -12.07 -13.46 5.49
N SER A 234 -12.13 -14.26 6.56
CA SER A 234 -12.77 -13.86 7.83
C SER A 234 -11.80 -13.29 8.87
N ASP A 235 -10.53 -13.10 8.49
CA ASP A 235 -9.44 -12.65 9.36
C ASP A 235 -9.73 -11.31 10.07
N ALA A 236 -10.43 -10.39 9.39
CA ALA A 236 -10.83 -9.11 9.97
C ALA A 236 -11.74 -9.26 11.19
N ALA A 237 -12.61 -10.29 11.23
CA ALA A 237 -13.47 -10.55 12.40
C ALA A 237 -12.66 -10.94 13.63
N ILE A 238 -11.60 -11.74 13.44
CA ILE A 238 -10.66 -12.09 14.53
C ILE A 238 -9.90 -10.84 14.97
N ALA A 239 -9.39 -10.04 14.04
CA ALA A 239 -8.69 -8.80 14.37
C ALA A 239 -9.58 -7.84 15.17
N GLN A 240 -10.86 -7.68 14.80
CA GLN A 240 -11.83 -6.88 15.55
C GLN A 240 -12.08 -7.44 16.96
N ALA A 241 -12.22 -8.76 17.12
CA ALA A 241 -12.36 -9.39 18.43
C ALA A 241 -11.11 -9.19 19.31
N MET A 242 -9.91 -9.25 18.73
CA MET A 242 -8.66 -8.95 19.43
C MET A 242 -8.61 -7.48 19.85
N THR A 243 -8.97 -6.56 18.96
CA THR A 243 -9.06 -5.12 19.25
C THR A 243 -10.02 -4.83 20.40
N HIS A 244 -11.19 -5.48 20.42
CA HIS A 244 -12.16 -5.35 21.50
C HIS A 244 -11.53 -5.69 22.87
N VAL A 245 -10.86 -6.84 22.98
CA VAL A 245 -10.21 -7.25 24.23
C VAL A 245 -9.11 -6.27 24.64
N ILE A 246 -8.29 -5.81 23.69
CA ILE A 246 -7.20 -4.85 23.95
C ILE A 246 -7.76 -3.52 24.48
N LEU A 247 -8.79 -2.96 23.83
CA LEU A 247 -9.44 -1.72 24.26
C LEU A 247 -10.08 -1.89 25.63
N GLN A 248 -10.88 -2.95 25.81
CA GLN A 248 -11.59 -3.20 27.05
C GLN A 248 -10.64 -3.39 28.24
N GLU A 249 -9.58 -4.20 28.08
CA GLU A 249 -8.67 -4.51 29.19
C GLU A 249 -7.65 -3.40 29.45
N HIS A 250 -7.05 -2.84 28.39
CA HIS A 250 -5.87 -1.98 28.52
C HIS A 250 -6.12 -0.49 28.29
N TYR A 251 -7.34 -0.09 27.90
CA TYR A 251 -7.73 1.31 27.79
C TYR A 251 -8.89 1.67 28.72
N VAL A 252 -9.80 0.72 29.00
CA VAL A 252 -10.98 0.97 29.85
C VAL A 252 -10.81 0.40 31.26
N ASN A 253 -10.69 -0.93 31.40
CA ASN A 253 -10.74 -1.59 32.71
C ASN A 253 -9.46 -1.37 33.53
N GLN A 254 -8.29 -1.49 32.89
CA GLN A 254 -6.98 -1.31 33.50
C GLN A 254 -6.07 -0.52 32.55
N PRO A 255 -6.25 0.81 32.46
CA PRO A 255 -5.51 1.64 31.53
C PRO A 255 -3.99 1.46 31.63
N ASN A 256 -3.35 1.04 30.54
CA ASN A 256 -1.90 0.88 30.47
C ASN A 256 -1.24 2.21 30.06
N GLU A 257 -0.39 2.75 30.92
CA GLU A 257 0.24 4.07 30.70
C GLU A 257 0.99 4.18 29.36
N ARG A 258 1.72 3.13 28.95
CA ARG A 258 2.45 3.14 27.68
C ARG A 258 1.49 3.19 26.49
N PHE A 259 0.38 2.45 26.54
CA PHE A 259 -0.60 2.42 25.45
C PHE A 259 -1.37 3.74 25.36
N ILE A 260 -1.77 4.31 26.50
CA ILE A 260 -2.44 5.62 26.57
C ILE A 260 -1.52 6.72 26.02
N ASN A 261 -0.27 6.78 26.46
CA ASN A 261 0.68 7.79 25.99
C ASN A 261 0.97 7.65 24.49
N TYR A 262 1.09 6.40 24.00
CA TYR A 262 1.26 6.16 22.57
C TYR A 262 0.05 6.63 21.77
N ALA A 263 -1.17 6.28 22.20
CA ALA A 263 -2.40 6.68 21.54
C ALA A 263 -2.55 8.21 21.48
N LYS A 264 -2.29 8.91 22.60
CA LYS A 264 -2.35 10.37 22.65
C LYS A 264 -1.38 11.06 21.71
N GLN A 265 -0.20 10.49 21.48
CA GLN A 265 0.87 11.16 20.74
C GLN A 265 0.95 10.76 19.26
N TYR A 266 0.67 9.50 18.94
CA TYR A 266 1.00 8.92 17.63
C TYR A 266 -0.20 8.45 16.84
N THR A 267 -1.42 8.70 17.33
CA THR A 267 -2.66 8.33 16.64
C THR A 267 -3.60 9.52 16.55
N ASP A 268 -4.66 9.36 15.76
CA ASP A 268 -5.74 10.32 15.66
C ASP A 268 -6.86 10.09 16.70
N MET A 269 -6.71 9.10 17.59
CA MET A 269 -7.67 8.82 18.69
C MET A 269 -8.16 10.06 19.47
N PRO A 270 -7.31 11.03 19.87
CA PRO A 270 -7.77 12.23 20.60
C PRO A 270 -8.42 13.32 19.72
N PHE A 271 -8.39 13.18 18.39
CA PHE A 271 -8.95 14.18 17.50
C PHE A 271 -10.47 14.13 17.48
N LEU A 272 -11.05 15.31 17.24
CA LEU A 272 -12.48 15.55 17.32
C LEU A 272 -13.13 15.39 15.95
N ILE A 273 -14.22 14.64 15.91
CA ILE A 273 -15.14 14.60 14.78
C ILE A 273 -16.42 15.34 15.13
N MET A 274 -17.04 15.94 14.11
CA MET A 274 -18.43 16.39 14.20
C MET A 274 -19.36 15.21 13.91
N LEU A 275 -20.50 15.19 14.59
CA LEU A 275 -21.54 14.20 14.34
C LEU A 275 -22.59 14.78 13.41
N ASP A 276 -22.92 14.05 12.35
CA ASP A 276 -24.01 14.40 11.45
C ASP A 276 -25.32 13.85 12.01
N GLU A 277 -26.36 14.67 12.05
CA GLU A 277 -27.69 14.28 12.53
C GLU A 277 -28.61 13.94 11.35
N ASP A 278 -29.35 12.84 11.47
CA ASP A 278 -30.49 12.53 10.61
C ASP A 278 -31.70 12.08 11.44
N GLU A 279 -32.78 11.69 10.76
CA GLU A 279 -34.04 11.30 11.42
C GLU A 279 -33.90 10.08 12.36
N ASN A 280 -32.82 9.31 12.24
CA ASN A 280 -32.57 8.07 12.99
C ASN A 280 -31.49 8.22 14.07
N GLY A 281 -30.89 9.41 14.23
CA GLY A 281 -29.90 9.72 15.25
C GLY A 281 -28.63 10.34 14.68
N TYR A 282 -27.50 10.12 15.34
CA TYR A 282 -26.21 10.68 14.94
C TYR A 282 -25.34 9.65 14.21
N LYS A 283 -24.51 10.11 13.26
CA LYS A 283 -23.46 9.32 12.61
C LYS A 283 -22.13 10.07 12.65
N ALA A 284 -21.03 9.33 12.58
CA ALA A 284 -19.70 9.93 12.49
C ALA A 284 -19.57 10.76 11.20
N GLY A 285 -19.31 12.06 11.35
CA GLY A 285 -19.04 12.97 10.26
C GLY A 285 -17.54 13.21 10.05
N ARG A 286 -17.19 14.38 9.51
CA ARG A 286 -15.78 14.77 9.32
C ARG A 286 -15.13 15.27 10.60
N PHE A 287 -13.79 15.31 10.63
CA PHE A 287 -13.03 16.02 11.65
C PHE A 287 -13.51 17.48 11.83
N LEU A 288 -13.59 17.91 13.08
CA LEU A 288 -13.67 19.32 13.46
C LEU A 288 -12.32 19.98 13.20
N ARG A 289 -12.33 21.14 12.55
CA ARG A 289 -11.13 21.86 12.10
C ARG A 289 -11.04 23.24 12.74
N ALA A 290 -9.83 23.80 12.76
CA ALA A 290 -9.57 25.15 13.26
C ALA A 290 -10.48 26.21 12.59
N SER A 291 -10.72 26.08 11.28
CA SER A 291 -11.60 26.97 10.52
C SER A 291 -13.05 26.94 11.00
N ASP A 292 -13.55 25.79 11.47
CA ASP A 292 -14.93 25.64 11.96
C ASP A 292 -15.15 26.43 13.26
N LEU A 293 -14.06 26.63 14.03
CA LEU A 293 -14.04 27.37 15.29
C LEU A 293 -13.67 28.85 15.10
N GLY A 294 -13.42 29.29 13.87
CA GLY A 294 -13.04 30.68 13.58
C GLY A 294 -11.62 31.04 14.06
N GLN A 295 -10.77 30.03 14.26
CA GLN A 295 -9.38 30.25 14.64
C GLN A 295 -8.60 30.83 13.46
N THR A 296 -7.97 31.99 13.65
CA THR A 296 -7.16 32.65 12.63
C THR A 296 -5.77 32.00 12.55
N THR A 297 -5.66 30.93 11.76
CA THR A 297 -4.41 30.23 11.46
C THR A 297 -4.32 29.96 9.96
N GLU A 298 -3.10 29.90 9.40
CA GLU A 298 -2.90 29.48 8.02
C GLU A 298 -3.46 28.07 7.80
N GLN A 299 -4.03 27.81 6.62
CA GLN A 299 -4.56 26.49 6.23
C GLN A 299 -5.50 25.86 7.28
N GLY A 300 -6.30 26.67 8.00
CA GLY A 300 -7.12 26.22 9.13
C GLY A 300 -8.14 25.14 8.78
N GLU A 301 -8.53 25.03 7.51
CA GLU A 301 -9.39 23.97 6.98
C GLU A 301 -8.70 22.60 6.84
N TRP A 302 -7.38 22.53 7.04
CA TRP A 302 -6.54 21.32 7.03
C TRP A 302 -5.95 20.98 8.40
N LYS A 303 -6.41 21.67 9.45
CA LYS A 303 -5.92 21.54 10.83
C LYS A 303 -7.03 21.00 11.73
N PRO A 304 -7.18 19.67 11.86
CA PRO A 304 -8.12 19.09 12.81
C PRO A 304 -7.69 19.42 14.25
N VAL A 305 -8.67 19.46 15.17
CA VAL A 305 -8.45 19.88 16.56
C VAL A 305 -8.63 18.75 17.56
N ILE A 306 -8.04 18.94 18.74
CA ILE A 306 -8.19 18.09 19.93
C ILE A 306 -8.76 18.90 21.09
N HIS A 307 -9.20 18.22 22.15
CA HIS A 307 -9.39 18.83 23.46
C HIS A 307 -8.11 18.70 24.31
N ASP A 308 -7.53 19.81 24.75
CA ASP A 308 -6.40 19.82 25.66
C ASP A 308 -6.87 19.87 27.13
N ALA A 309 -6.45 18.89 27.92
CA ALA A 309 -6.78 18.81 29.34
C ALA A 309 -6.02 19.83 30.21
N ILE A 310 -4.93 20.44 29.71
CA ILE A 310 -4.16 21.45 30.45
C ILE A 310 -4.89 22.81 30.39
N SER A 311 -5.23 23.26 29.18
CA SER A 311 -5.92 24.54 28.97
C SER A 311 -7.44 24.45 29.09
N ASP A 312 -8.01 23.24 29.12
CA ASP A 312 -9.45 22.97 29.03
C ASP A 312 -10.08 23.65 27.81
N SER A 313 -9.40 23.54 26.66
CA SER A 313 -9.80 24.20 25.41
C SER A 313 -9.52 23.38 24.16
N LEU A 314 -10.16 23.77 23.06
CA LEU A 314 -9.94 23.17 21.75
C LEU A 314 -8.74 23.81 21.07
N VAL A 315 -7.75 22.99 20.73
CA VAL A 315 -6.47 23.44 20.18
C VAL A 315 -6.07 22.64 18.95
N VAL A 316 -5.23 23.24 18.11
CA VAL A 316 -4.54 22.54 17.02
C VAL A 316 -3.22 22.00 17.56
N PRO A 317 -3.01 20.68 17.61
CA PRO A 317 -1.71 20.12 17.95
C PRO A 317 -0.73 20.27 16.76
N ASN A 318 0.56 20.28 17.04
CA ASN A 318 1.58 20.16 16.00
C ASN A 318 1.43 18.83 15.22
N GLY A 319 1.83 18.85 13.94
CA GLY A 319 1.84 17.67 13.05
C GLY A 319 0.66 17.57 12.07
N THR A 320 -0.32 18.47 12.16
CA THR A 320 -1.48 18.48 11.25
C THR A 320 -1.08 18.85 9.81
N MET A 321 -1.85 18.38 8.82
CA MET A 321 -1.46 18.50 7.40
C MET A 321 -1.34 19.95 6.92
N GLY A 322 -2.15 20.87 7.45
CA GLY A 322 -2.04 22.31 7.13
C GLY A 322 -0.63 22.86 7.38
N GLN A 323 -0.03 22.49 8.52
CA GLN A 323 1.30 22.97 8.94
C GLN A 323 2.44 22.48 8.05
N ARG A 324 2.22 21.42 7.27
CA ARG A 324 3.24 20.86 6.37
C ARG A 324 3.66 21.85 5.28
N TRP A 325 2.83 22.83 4.95
CA TRP A 325 3.03 23.72 3.80
C TRP A 325 3.29 25.18 4.16
N GLU A 326 3.25 25.53 5.45
CA GLU A 326 3.38 26.90 5.96
C GLU A 326 4.83 27.41 5.99
N GLU A 327 5.02 28.70 6.22
CA GLU A 327 6.35 29.26 6.50
C GLU A 327 6.72 29.04 7.99
N GLY A 328 7.98 28.68 8.30
CA GLY A 328 8.38 28.41 9.71
C GLY A 328 7.81 27.13 10.34
N LYS A 329 7.32 26.20 9.50
CA LYS A 329 6.64 24.91 9.78
C LYS A 329 6.89 24.29 11.15
N LYS A 330 5.79 24.05 11.88
CA LYS A 330 5.72 23.22 13.09
C LYS A 330 5.18 21.81 12.83
N TRP A 331 5.48 21.25 11.66
CA TRP A 331 5.04 19.91 11.26
C TRP A 331 5.89 18.81 11.93
N ASN A 332 5.53 18.44 13.15
CA ASN A 332 6.18 17.40 13.96
C ASN A 332 5.21 16.83 15.00
N LEU A 333 5.52 15.67 15.59
CA LEU A 333 4.65 14.97 16.55
C LEU A 333 4.95 15.29 18.03
N LYS A 334 5.46 16.50 18.31
CA LYS A 334 5.57 16.96 19.70
C LYS A 334 4.19 17.36 20.19
N LEU A 335 3.85 16.98 21.42
CA LEU A 335 2.62 17.39 22.10
C LEU A 335 2.72 18.85 22.55
N GLU A 336 2.72 19.73 21.55
CA GLU A 336 2.80 21.19 21.66
C GLU A 336 1.84 21.83 20.64
N THR A 337 1.40 23.05 20.90
CA THR A 337 0.80 23.95 19.92
C THR A 337 1.88 24.70 19.12
N GLU A 338 1.46 25.50 18.12
CA GLU A 338 2.39 26.23 17.23
C GLU A 338 3.29 27.24 17.96
N ASP A 339 2.78 27.83 19.04
CA ASP A 339 3.50 28.76 19.92
C ASP A 339 4.46 28.06 20.90
N GLY A 340 4.48 26.72 20.92
CA GLY A 340 5.30 25.89 21.80
C GLY A 340 4.69 25.59 23.17
N SER A 341 3.43 25.95 23.41
CA SER A 341 2.72 25.57 24.64
C SER A 341 2.51 24.05 24.66
N LYS A 342 2.83 23.40 25.79
CA LYS A 342 2.63 21.95 25.95
C LYS A 342 1.15 21.62 26.08
N ILE A 343 0.75 20.48 25.55
CA ILE A 343 -0.63 19.97 25.60
C ILE A 343 -0.69 18.55 26.17
N ASN A 344 -1.84 18.19 26.74
CA ASN A 344 -2.22 16.84 27.13
C ASN A 344 -3.56 16.49 26.48
N PRO A 345 -3.54 15.83 25.31
CA PRO A 345 -4.77 15.44 24.62
C PRO A 345 -5.67 14.58 25.51
N THR A 346 -6.95 14.91 25.53
CA THR A 346 -7.99 14.07 26.14
C THR A 346 -8.32 12.93 25.19
N LEU A 347 -8.39 11.68 25.69
CA LEU A 347 -8.79 10.54 24.84
C LEU A 347 -10.30 10.38 24.83
N SER A 348 -10.98 10.47 25.98
CA SER A 348 -12.43 10.30 26.03
C SER A 348 -13.15 11.57 26.47
N MET A 349 -14.27 11.88 25.81
CA MET A 349 -15.18 12.93 26.25
C MET A 349 -15.71 12.71 27.67
N ALA A 350 -15.74 11.46 28.13
CA ALA A 350 -16.16 11.07 29.47
C ALA A 350 -15.27 11.63 30.61
N GLU A 351 -14.07 12.13 30.29
CA GLU A 351 -13.16 12.74 31.27
C GLU A 351 -13.60 14.14 31.76
N GLY A 352 -14.73 14.68 31.29
CA GLY A 352 -15.30 15.95 31.74
C GLY A 352 -16.83 15.99 31.67
N GLY A 353 -17.43 17.18 31.51
CA GLY A 353 -18.87 17.29 31.25
C GLY A 353 -19.23 16.73 29.87
N TYR A 354 -20.05 15.67 29.82
CA TYR A 354 -20.48 15.04 28.58
C TYR A 354 -21.97 14.71 28.59
N GLU A 355 -22.51 14.47 27.40
CA GLU A 355 -23.85 13.97 27.18
C GLU A 355 -23.79 12.70 26.32
N LEU A 356 -24.60 11.70 26.66
CA LEU A 356 -24.68 10.48 25.89
C LEU A 356 -25.62 10.67 24.71
N GLU A 357 -25.09 10.47 23.50
CA GLU A 357 -25.89 10.46 22.28
C GLU A 357 -25.82 9.07 21.64
N THR A 358 -26.92 8.66 21.01
CA THR A 358 -26.98 7.38 20.30
C THR A 358 -26.40 7.53 18.90
N ILE A 359 -25.30 6.82 18.65
CA ILE A 359 -24.57 6.87 17.39
C ILE A 359 -24.85 5.61 16.57
N GLN A 360 -25.10 5.81 15.28
CA GLN A 360 -25.35 4.81 14.26
C GLN A 360 -24.02 4.31 13.67
N PHE A 361 -23.81 2.99 13.67
CA PHE A 361 -22.66 2.33 13.08
C PHE A 361 -23.10 1.31 12.04
N PRO A 362 -22.49 1.31 10.84
CA PRO A 362 -22.74 0.26 9.87
C PRO A 362 -22.13 -1.06 10.37
N TYR A 363 -22.81 -2.18 10.12
CA TYR A 363 -22.24 -3.51 10.22
C TYR A 363 -22.52 -4.30 8.95
N PHE A 364 -21.62 -5.23 8.66
CA PHE A 364 -21.66 -6.13 7.52
C PHE A 364 -21.23 -7.51 8.01
N ASP A 365 -22.12 -8.49 7.99
CA ASP A 365 -21.82 -9.86 8.41
C ASP A 365 -22.34 -10.89 7.39
N SER A 366 -22.36 -12.17 7.78
CA SER A 366 -22.83 -13.24 6.91
C SER A 366 -24.35 -13.26 6.70
N ASP A 367 -25.11 -12.63 7.60
CA ASP A 367 -26.57 -12.59 7.59
C ASP A 367 -27.11 -11.32 6.91
N GLY A 368 -26.28 -10.28 6.75
CA GLY A 368 -26.52 -9.13 5.87
C GLY A 368 -25.86 -7.84 6.33
N ASP A 369 -26.38 -6.74 5.79
CA ASP A 369 -25.91 -5.39 6.08
C ASP A 369 -26.94 -4.68 6.96
N GLY A 370 -26.47 -3.87 7.93
CA GLY A 370 -27.38 -3.11 8.77
C GLY A 370 -26.72 -2.00 9.57
N ILE A 371 -27.47 -1.47 10.53
CA ILE A 371 -27.03 -0.44 11.46
C ILE A 371 -27.21 -0.96 12.88
N PHE A 372 -26.18 -0.82 13.71
CA PHE A 372 -26.32 -0.96 15.15
C PHE A 372 -26.11 0.40 15.82
N ASN A 373 -26.75 0.57 16.97
CA ASN A 373 -26.77 1.82 17.70
C ASN A 373 -26.02 1.67 19.02
N ARG A 374 -25.16 2.63 19.35
CA ARG A 374 -24.40 2.64 20.60
C ARG A 374 -24.40 4.03 21.24
N PRO A 375 -24.65 4.15 22.55
CA PRO A 375 -24.49 5.42 23.25
C PRO A 375 -23.01 5.76 23.37
N ILE A 376 -22.63 6.98 23.02
CA ILE A 376 -21.24 7.47 23.06
C ILE A 376 -21.20 8.82 23.79
N PRO A 377 -20.18 9.10 24.61
CA PRO A 377 -20.02 10.41 25.24
C PRO A 377 -19.70 11.48 24.20
N THR A 378 -20.46 12.56 24.24
CA THR A 378 -20.33 13.69 23.32
C THR A 378 -20.31 15.01 24.06
N ARG A 379 -19.87 16.07 23.38
CA ARG A 379 -20.01 17.46 23.83
C ARG A 379 -20.63 18.31 22.74
N GLN A 380 -21.28 19.40 23.13
CA GLN A 380 -21.79 20.39 22.18
C GLN A 380 -20.79 21.54 22.05
N VAL A 381 -20.53 21.97 20.82
CA VAL A 381 -19.71 23.16 20.54
C VAL A 381 -20.45 24.10 19.61
N THR A 382 -20.16 25.40 19.74
CA THR A 382 -20.67 26.42 18.82
C THR A 382 -19.59 26.75 17.80
N LEU A 383 -19.94 26.59 16.53
CA LEU A 383 -19.10 26.91 15.39
C LEU A 383 -19.04 28.42 15.15
N ALA A 384 -18.08 28.87 14.34
CA ALA A 384 -17.90 30.28 13.99
C ALA A 384 -19.11 30.91 13.28
N ASN A 385 -19.91 30.10 12.58
CA ASN A 385 -21.13 30.53 11.92
C ASN A 385 -22.35 30.60 12.88
N GLY A 386 -22.17 30.25 14.15
CA GLY A 386 -23.22 30.22 15.17
C GLY A 386 -23.95 28.88 15.31
N ASP A 387 -23.69 27.92 14.43
CA ASP A 387 -24.30 26.59 14.50
C ASP A 387 -23.80 25.84 15.72
N LYS A 388 -24.69 25.02 16.29
CA LYS A 388 -24.39 24.17 17.42
C LYS A 388 -24.29 22.72 16.93
N VAL A 389 -23.12 22.11 17.10
CA VAL A 389 -22.88 20.74 16.66
C VAL A 389 -22.44 19.86 17.82
N ARG A 390 -22.70 18.56 17.69
CA ARG A 390 -22.16 17.53 18.60
C ARG A 390 -20.81 17.06 18.11
N ILE A 391 -19.90 16.82 19.05
CA ILE A 391 -18.56 16.30 18.80
C ILE A 391 -18.24 15.11 19.69
N ALA A 392 -17.41 14.22 19.19
CA ALA A 392 -16.83 13.09 19.90
C ALA A 392 -15.36 12.93 19.50
N THR A 393 -14.56 12.25 20.33
CA THR A 393 -13.22 11.82 19.91
C THR A 393 -13.31 10.58 19.03
N ILE A 394 -12.27 10.31 18.24
CA ILE A 394 -12.15 9.03 17.53
C ILE A 394 -12.09 7.85 18.52
N PHE A 395 -11.40 8.02 19.64
CA PHE A 395 -11.33 6.99 20.68
C PHE A 395 -12.72 6.57 21.16
N ASP A 396 -13.62 7.52 21.43
CA ASP A 396 -14.99 7.22 21.89
C ASP A 396 -15.83 6.47 20.83
N LEU A 397 -15.50 6.61 19.54
CA LEU A 397 -16.12 5.82 18.46
C LEU A 397 -15.63 4.37 18.43
N MET A 398 -14.44 4.11 18.98
CA MET A 398 -13.80 2.80 18.97
C MET A 398 -14.02 2.02 20.27
N ALA A 399 -13.87 2.69 21.42
CA ALA A 399 -13.81 2.08 22.75
C ALA A 399 -15.17 1.69 23.32
#